data_AF-A0A945ZHA6-F1
#
_entry.id   AF-A0A945ZHA6-F1
#
_cell.length_a   1.000
_cell.length_b   1.000
_cell.length_c   1.000
_cell.angle_alpha   90.00
_cell.angle_beta   90.00
_cell.angle_gamma   90.00
#
_symmetry.space_group_name_H-M   'P 1'
#
loop_
_entity.id
_entity.type
_entity.pdbx_description
1 polymer ?
#
loop_
_entity_poly.entity_id
_entity_poly.type
_entity_poly.pdbx_seq_one_letter_code
_entity_poly.pdbx_strand_id
1 'polypeptide(L)'
;MNRFNWIGQQQDDEDSNDIYLLCKNELPNRIRCSHIYKKNTYVDDTCPVCGAYAAVDIYKDRKLDSSLNENGLHRLFFERVPKVYKEMDTSIWSSLGGSAWKSADANEQVFLAFCMAFAEVSGALTKSESDYWDVALAAEARVRAYLVDRKIHIVKQPGFDLALIADGMLAGRQIRSLRAHYGISLCGTIFETHSRAEIDRKYQKAVKIAERLAILGCSSRDNLPYFSAANHLAA
;
A
#
# COMPACT_ATOMS: atom_id res chain seq x y z
N MET A 1 1.47 -4.48 24.70
CA MET A 1 2.36 -3.97 23.65
C MET A 1 1.80 -4.45 22.31
N ASN A 2 1.43 -3.53 21.41
CA ASN A 2 0.67 -3.85 20.20
C ASN A 2 1.63 -4.30 19.07
N ARG A 3 1.31 -5.39 18.36
CA ARG A 3 2.15 -6.05 17.35
C ARG A 3 2.60 -5.11 16.22
N PHE A 4 1.84 -4.05 15.97
CA PHE A 4 2.11 -3.06 14.93
C PHE A 4 3.14 -1.99 15.32
N ASN A 5 3.36 -1.72 16.62
CA ASN A 5 4.40 -0.78 17.05
C ASN A 5 5.82 -1.33 16.81
N TRP A 6 5.98 -2.66 16.73
CA TRP A 6 7.28 -3.29 16.53
C TRP A 6 7.81 -3.14 15.10
N ILE A 7 6.91 -3.10 14.11
CA ILE A 7 7.31 -2.95 12.69
C ILE A 7 7.82 -1.54 12.42
N GLY A 8 7.25 -0.52 13.08
CA GLY A 8 7.75 0.86 13.01
C GLY A 8 9.07 1.06 13.75
N GLN A 9 9.23 0.47 14.94
CA GLN A 9 10.46 0.61 15.73
C GLN A 9 11.67 -0.14 15.15
N GLN A 10 11.47 -1.18 14.33
CA GLN A 10 12.58 -1.85 13.63
C GLN A 10 13.10 -1.08 12.41
N GLN A 11 12.41 -0.03 11.96
CA GLN A 11 12.84 0.77 10.80
C GLN A 11 13.61 2.04 11.19
N ASP A 12 13.76 2.32 12.49
CA ASP A 12 14.57 3.43 13.00
C ASP A 12 16.09 3.10 13.04
N ASP A 13 16.49 1.84 12.86
CA ASP A 13 17.90 1.37 12.90
C ASP A 13 18.44 0.96 11.51
N GLU A 14 18.29 1.83 10.49
CA GLU A 14 18.90 1.65 9.17
C GLU A 14 20.45 1.68 9.16
N ASP A 15 21.09 1.81 10.34
CA ASP A 15 22.54 1.64 10.54
C ASP A 15 22.95 0.33 11.24
N SER A 16 22.01 -0.57 11.57
CA SER A 16 22.38 -1.87 12.17
C SER A 16 22.61 -2.94 11.10
N ASN A 17 23.86 -3.42 11.01
CA ASN A 17 24.34 -4.46 10.08
C ASN A 17 23.86 -5.88 10.48
N ASP A 18 22.68 -5.97 11.08
CA ASP A 18 22.20 -7.15 11.81
C ASP A 18 21.44 -8.09 10.89
N ILE A 19 22.15 -9.09 10.36
CA ILE A 19 21.58 -10.14 9.50
C ILE A 19 20.96 -11.23 10.38
N TYR A 20 19.69 -11.57 10.13
CA TYR A 20 18.98 -12.66 10.81
C TYR A 20 18.78 -13.87 9.88
N LEU A 21 19.04 -15.07 10.42
CA LEU A 21 18.93 -16.37 9.74
C LEU A 21 17.71 -17.14 10.27
N LEU A 22 17.00 -17.84 9.38
CA LEU A 22 15.91 -18.76 9.71
C LEU A 22 16.36 -20.21 9.45
N CYS A 23 16.37 -21.04 10.49
CA CYS A 23 16.68 -22.46 10.35
C CYS A 23 15.54 -23.22 9.65
N LYS A 24 15.87 -23.93 8.56
CA LYS A 24 14.96 -24.75 7.76
C LYS A 24 15.11 -26.25 8.03
N ASN A 25 15.97 -26.65 8.98
CA ASN A 25 16.17 -28.05 9.32
C ASN A 25 14.89 -28.71 9.84
N GLU A 26 14.73 -30.00 9.59
CA GLU A 26 13.63 -30.81 10.10
C GLU A 26 14.13 -31.60 11.32
N LEU A 27 13.45 -31.42 12.46
CA LEU A 27 13.79 -32.11 13.71
C LEU A 27 13.36 -33.59 13.63
N PRO A 28 13.86 -34.48 14.52
CA PRO A 28 13.49 -35.90 14.52
C PRO A 28 11.98 -36.19 14.64
N ASN A 29 11.21 -35.23 15.14
CA ASN A 29 9.75 -35.28 15.23
C ASN A 29 9.03 -34.83 13.93
N ARG A 30 9.76 -34.66 12.81
CA ARG A 30 9.26 -34.17 11.51
C ARG A 30 8.69 -32.75 11.52
N ILE A 31 9.02 -31.97 12.56
CA ILE A 31 8.64 -30.56 12.66
C ILE A 31 9.84 -29.70 12.25
N ARG A 32 9.60 -28.66 11.47
CA ARG A 32 10.65 -27.69 11.10
C ARG A 32 11.14 -26.94 12.32
N CYS A 33 12.46 -26.80 12.46
CA CYS A 33 13.07 -26.06 13.55
C CYS A 33 12.61 -24.60 13.59
N SER A 34 12.58 -23.91 12.45
CA SER A 34 12.06 -22.54 12.27
C SER A 34 12.63 -21.49 13.25
N HIS A 35 13.75 -21.79 13.90
CA HIS A 35 14.37 -20.89 14.85
C HIS A 35 15.06 -19.73 14.11
N ILE A 36 14.82 -18.51 14.58
CA ILE A 36 15.41 -17.29 14.03
C ILE A 36 16.55 -16.86 14.94
N TYR A 37 17.74 -16.63 14.37
CA TYR A 37 18.92 -16.24 15.12
C TYR A 37 19.79 -15.26 14.33
N LYS A 38 20.61 -14.48 15.03
CA LYS A 38 21.47 -13.46 14.42
C LYS A 38 22.74 -14.11 13.85
N LYS A 39 23.13 -13.70 12.65
CA LYS A 39 24.34 -14.14 11.97
C LYS A 39 25.59 -13.71 12.75
N ASN A 40 26.64 -14.51 12.74
CA ASN A 40 27.90 -14.37 13.48
C ASN A 40 27.77 -14.44 15.01
N THR A 41 26.63 -14.89 15.55
CA THR A 41 26.43 -15.01 17.01
C THR A 41 26.80 -16.40 17.54
N TYR A 42 26.74 -17.43 16.70
CA TYR A 42 27.00 -18.82 17.07
C TYR A 42 28.11 -19.41 16.19
N VAL A 43 28.80 -20.42 16.72
CA VAL A 43 29.92 -21.10 16.03
C VAL A 43 29.45 -21.60 14.67
N ASP A 44 30.17 -21.22 13.63
CA ASP A 44 29.88 -21.54 12.22
C ASP A 44 28.45 -21.20 11.77
N ASP A 45 27.83 -20.16 12.35
CA ASP A 45 26.43 -19.78 12.05
C ASP A 45 25.43 -20.94 12.21
N THR A 46 25.76 -21.93 13.04
CA THR A 46 24.89 -23.08 13.26
C THR A 46 23.69 -22.72 14.13
N CYS A 47 22.54 -23.33 13.84
CA CYS A 47 21.34 -23.08 14.63
C CYS A 47 21.53 -23.58 16.08
N PRO A 48 21.38 -22.74 17.11
CA PRO A 48 21.61 -23.13 18.51
C PRO A 48 20.61 -24.19 19.03
N VAL A 49 19.48 -24.37 18.33
CA VAL A 49 18.42 -25.32 18.72
C VAL A 49 18.66 -26.72 18.16
N CYS A 50 19.22 -26.84 16.95
CA CYS A 50 19.35 -28.13 16.27
C CYS A 50 20.76 -28.44 15.74
N GLY A 51 21.71 -27.52 15.87
CA GLY A 51 23.09 -27.66 15.42
C GLY A 51 23.29 -27.69 13.90
N ALA A 52 22.23 -27.54 13.10
CA ALA A 52 22.32 -27.70 11.65
C ALA A 52 22.79 -26.43 10.93
N TYR A 53 23.58 -26.63 9.86
CA TYR A 53 23.98 -25.62 8.87
C TYR A 53 22.93 -25.46 7.76
N ALA A 54 21.65 -25.48 8.12
CA ALA A 54 20.54 -25.38 7.17
C ALA A 54 19.69 -24.16 7.53
N ALA A 55 20.26 -22.97 7.32
CA ALA A 55 19.58 -21.71 7.57
C ALA A 55 19.64 -20.79 6.35
N VAL A 56 18.55 -20.08 6.11
CA VAL A 56 18.44 -19.08 5.05
C VAL A 56 18.46 -17.69 5.65
N ASP A 57 19.18 -16.77 5.00
CA ASP A 57 19.12 -15.36 5.33
C ASP A 57 17.71 -14.85 5.01
N ILE A 58 17.00 -14.41 6.04
CA ILE A 58 15.59 -14.00 5.93
C ILE A 58 15.45 -12.82 4.97
N TYR A 59 16.48 -11.97 4.86
CA TYR A 59 16.50 -10.86 3.92
C TYR A 59 16.76 -11.31 2.48
N LYS A 60 17.59 -12.34 2.26
CA LYS A 60 17.85 -12.87 0.91
C LYS A 60 16.74 -13.79 0.40
N ASP A 61 16.13 -14.59 1.26
CA ASP A 61 14.96 -15.43 0.93
C ASP A 61 13.79 -14.53 0.48
N ARG A 62 13.59 -13.38 1.14
CA ARG A 62 12.64 -12.33 0.73
C ARG A 62 13.03 -11.56 -0.55
N LYS A 63 14.29 -11.62 -1.00
CA LYS A 63 14.77 -10.95 -2.24
C LYS A 63 14.67 -11.85 -3.48
N LEU A 64 14.70 -13.17 -3.32
CA LEU A 64 14.70 -14.14 -4.43
C LEU A 64 13.30 -14.46 -4.97
N ASP A 65 12.22 -14.11 -4.25
CA ASP A 65 10.83 -14.25 -4.68
C ASP A 65 10.38 -13.04 -5.54
N SER A 66 11.17 -12.74 -6.57
CA SER A 66 11.17 -11.50 -7.36
C SER A 66 9.95 -11.34 -8.28
N SER A 67 9.02 -10.46 -7.93
CA SER A 67 8.71 -9.25 -8.74
C SER A 67 7.87 -8.28 -7.89
N LEU A 68 8.53 -7.21 -7.40
CA LEU A 68 7.96 -6.11 -6.58
C LEU A 68 7.33 -6.52 -5.23
N ASN A 69 8.16 -6.59 -4.18
CA ASN A 69 7.64 -6.62 -2.81
C ASN A 69 7.11 -5.23 -2.39
N GLU A 70 6.18 -5.19 -1.43
CA GLU A 70 5.51 -3.98 -0.91
C GLU A 70 6.50 -2.87 -0.53
N ASN A 71 7.68 -3.24 -0.04
CA ASN A 71 8.75 -2.31 0.33
C ASN A 71 9.38 -1.61 -0.89
N GLY A 72 9.56 -2.31 -2.00
CA GLY A 72 10.03 -1.73 -3.26
C GLY A 72 9.03 -0.75 -3.86
N LEU A 73 7.73 -1.07 -3.74
CA LEU A 73 6.64 -0.19 -4.17
C LEU A 73 6.52 1.07 -3.32
N HIS A 74 6.60 0.90 -2.01
CA HIS A 74 6.64 2.00 -1.07
C HIS A 74 7.80 2.95 -1.39
N ARG A 75 9.03 2.42 -1.53
CA ARG A 75 10.19 3.24 -1.90
C ARG A 75 9.97 3.98 -3.23
N LEU A 76 9.50 3.28 -4.26
CA LEU A 76 9.21 3.86 -5.57
C LEU A 76 8.21 5.02 -5.47
N PHE A 77 7.08 4.81 -4.77
CA PHE A 77 6.06 5.82 -4.58
C PHE A 77 6.61 7.07 -3.89
N PHE A 78 7.35 6.89 -2.79
CA PHE A 78 7.89 7.99 -2.00
C PHE A 78 9.04 8.74 -2.68
N GLU A 79 9.78 8.10 -3.58
CA GLU A 79 10.83 8.77 -4.35
C GLU A 79 10.27 9.47 -5.59
N ARG A 80 9.29 8.86 -6.27
CA ARG A 80 8.84 9.30 -7.59
C ARG A 80 7.80 10.40 -7.52
N VAL A 81 6.81 10.28 -6.63
CA VAL A 81 5.70 11.25 -6.54
C VAL A 81 6.23 12.67 -6.32
N PRO A 82 7.11 12.96 -5.34
CA PRO A 82 7.58 14.33 -5.11
C PRO A 82 8.40 14.89 -6.28
N LYS A 83 9.18 14.03 -6.96
CA LYS A 83 10.01 14.44 -8.11
C LYS A 83 9.14 14.87 -9.29
N VAL A 84 8.20 14.01 -9.69
CA VAL A 84 7.31 14.30 -10.83
C VAL A 84 6.39 15.46 -10.51
N TYR A 85 5.86 15.54 -9.28
CA TYR A 85 4.95 16.61 -8.89
C TYR A 85 5.59 18.01 -8.98
N LYS A 86 6.86 18.15 -8.58
CA LYS A 86 7.60 19.43 -8.67
C LYS A 86 7.79 19.94 -10.10
N GLU A 87 7.87 19.02 -11.06
CA GLU A 87 8.07 19.35 -12.48
C GLU A 87 6.74 19.59 -13.22
N MET A 88 5.61 19.41 -12.54
CA MET A 88 4.29 19.33 -13.14
C MET A 88 3.48 20.61 -12.95
N ASP A 89 2.76 21.03 -14.01
CA ASP A 89 1.80 22.14 -13.91
C ASP A 89 0.48 21.65 -13.29
N THR A 90 0.32 21.89 -11.98
CA THR A 90 -0.81 21.45 -11.18
C THR A 90 -2.16 22.03 -11.65
N SER A 91 -2.15 23.19 -12.31
CA SER A 91 -3.38 23.83 -12.81
C SER A 91 -4.02 22.99 -13.91
N ILE A 92 -3.21 22.41 -14.80
CA ILE A 92 -3.65 21.58 -15.91
C ILE A 92 -4.28 20.29 -15.39
N TRP A 93 -3.62 19.59 -14.47
CA TRP A 93 -4.09 18.27 -14.01
C TRP A 93 -5.35 18.32 -13.16
N SER A 94 -5.56 19.42 -12.42
CA SER A 94 -6.81 19.64 -11.68
C SER A 94 -8.05 19.64 -12.60
N SER A 95 -7.91 20.21 -13.81
CA SER A 95 -8.97 20.28 -14.81
C SER A 95 -9.20 18.96 -15.57
N LEU A 96 -8.21 18.07 -15.59
CA LEU A 96 -8.22 16.82 -16.37
C LEU A 96 -8.77 15.61 -15.60
N GLY A 97 -9.10 15.76 -14.31
CA GLY A 97 -9.57 14.65 -13.47
C GLY A 97 -10.81 13.94 -14.02
N GLY A 98 -11.78 14.69 -14.56
CA GLY A 98 -12.98 14.09 -15.18
C GLY A 98 -12.63 13.20 -16.38
N SER A 99 -11.72 13.66 -17.24
CA SER A 99 -11.22 12.89 -18.38
C SER A 99 -10.39 11.67 -17.94
N ALA A 100 -9.56 11.83 -16.90
CA ALA A 100 -8.75 10.77 -16.33
C ALA A 100 -9.60 9.61 -15.76
N TRP A 101 -10.72 9.90 -15.12
CA TRP A 101 -11.63 8.84 -14.67
C TRP A 101 -12.47 8.25 -15.79
N LYS A 102 -13.05 9.08 -16.68
CA LYS A 102 -14.03 8.63 -17.67
C LYS A 102 -13.48 7.61 -18.67
N SER A 103 -12.21 7.76 -19.08
CA SER A 103 -11.59 6.80 -20.02
C SER A 103 -10.61 5.83 -19.36
N ALA A 104 -10.64 5.70 -18.03
CA ALA A 104 -9.83 4.72 -17.30
C ALA A 104 -10.42 3.31 -17.47
N ASP A 105 -9.56 2.32 -17.72
CA ASP A 105 -9.95 0.92 -17.62
C ASP A 105 -10.03 0.45 -16.16
N ALA A 106 -10.36 -0.82 -15.94
CA ALA A 106 -10.54 -1.37 -14.60
C ALA A 106 -9.27 -1.29 -13.73
N ASN A 107 -8.08 -1.49 -14.31
CA ASN A 107 -6.82 -1.45 -13.58
C ASN A 107 -6.44 -0.01 -13.26
N GLU A 108 -6.65 0.90 -14.21
CA GLU A 108 -6.44 2.33 -14.05
C GLU A 108 -7.39 2.95 -13.02
N GLN A 109 -8.62 2.48 -12.93
CA GLN A 109 -9.56 2.91 -11.89
C GLN A 109 -9.08 2.52 -10.49
N VAL A 110 -8.50 1.33 -10.32
CA VAL A 110 -7.93 0.89 -9.04
C VAL A 110 -6.72 1.75 -8.66
N PHE A 111 -5.84 2.05 -9.62
CA PHE A 111 -4.72 2.97 -9.41
C PHE A 111 -5.20 4.36 -8.96
N LEU A 112 -6.17 4.93 -9.67
CA LEU A 112 -6.73 6.24 -9.32
C LEU A 112 -7.45 6.22 -7.96
N ALA A 113 -8.13 5.12 -7.63
CA ALA A 113 -8.77 4.94 -6.34
C ALA A 113 -7.75 4.92 -5.19
N PHE A 114 -6.59 4.29 -5.41
CA PHE A 114 -5.47 4.36 -4.47
C PHE A 114 -4.97 5.80 -4.28
N CYS A 115 -4.68 6.53 -5.36
CA CYS A 115 -4.23 7.92 -5.27
C CYS A 115 -5.24 8.84 -4.57
N MET A 116 -6.53 8.65 -4.84
CA MET A 116 -7.60 9.40 -4.18
C MET A 116 -7.72 9.04 -2.71
N ALA A 117 -7.70 7.74 -2.37
CA ALA A 117 -7.74 7.29 -0.98
C ALA A 117 -6.55 7.84 -0.18
N PHE A 118 -5.37 7.90 -0.79
CA PHE A 118 -4.17 8.48 -0.19
C PHE A 118 -4.32 9.98 0.11
N ALA A 119 -4.90 10.73 -0.82
CA ALA A 119 -5.22 12.14 -0.61
C ALA A 119 -6.24 12.32 0.54
N GLU A 120 -7.30 11.51 0.54
CA GLU A 120 -8.47 11.64 1.43
C GLU A 120 -8.29 11.11 2.86
N VAL A 121 -7.49 10.05 3.05
CA VAL A 121 -7.40 9.37 4.34
C VAL A 121 -6.55 10.15 5.33
N SER A 122 -6.88 10.09 6.62
CA SER A 122 -6.11 10.81 7.65
C SER A 122 -4.75 10.15 7.93
N GLY A 123 -3.71 10.98 8.00
CA GLY A 123 -2.36 10.61 8.43
C GLY A 123 -2.17 10.60 9.96
N ALA A 124 -3.21 10.87 10.74
CA ALA A 124 -3.15 10.89 12.19
C ALA A 124 -2.82 9.49 12.78
N LEU A 125 -2.23 9.51 13.97
CA LEU A 125 -2.01 8.30 14.77
C LEU A 125 -3.34 7.72 15.25
N THR A 126 -3.49 6.41 15.11
CA THR A 126 -4.64 5.64 15.56
C THR A 126 -4.24 4.85 16.80
N LYS A 127 -5.08 4.84 17.85
CA LYS A 127 -4.71 4.22 19.14
C LYS A 127 -5.09 2.74 19.20
N SER A 128 -6.01 2.30 18.33
CA SER A 128 -6.49 0.93 18.23
C SER A 128 -6.69 0.50 16.77
N GLU A 129 -6.92 -0.79 16.55
CA GLU A 129 -7.32 -1.33 15.25
C GLU A 129 -8.72 -0.82 14.83
N SER A 130 -9.64 -0.68 15.78
CA SER A 130 -10.96 -0.10 15.52
C SER A 130 -10.83 1.34 15.01
N ASP A 131 -10.02 2.17 15.68
CA ASP A 131 -9.76 3.56 15.25
C ASP A 131 -9.16 3.61 13.84
N TYR A 132 -8.30 2.65 13.50
CA TYR A 132 -7.72 2.54 12.17
C TYR A 132 -8.80 2.28 11.12
N TRP A 133 -9.68 1.31 11.38
CA TRP A 133 -10.75 0.97 10.46
C TRP A 133 -11.81 2.06 10.37
N ASP A 134 -12.15 2.73 11.47
CA ASP A 134 -13.10 3.86 11.44
C ASP A 134 -12.61 4.97 10.52
N VAL A 135 -11.33 5.34 10.62
CA VAL A 135 -10.70 6.34 9.74
C VAL A 135 -10.64 5.86 8.29
N ALA A 136 -10.29 4.59 8.06
CA ALA A 136 -10.18 4.02 6.72
C ALA A 136 -11.54 3.93 6.03
N LEU A 137 -12.58 3.45 6.73
CA LEU A 137 -13.94 3.30 6.21
C LEU A 137 -14.61 4.65 5.96
N ALA A 138 -14.37 5.64 6.82
CA ALA A 138 -14.83 7.00 6.59
C ALA A 138 -14.19 7.62 5.33
N ALA A 139 -12.91 7.37 5.09
CA ALA A 139 -12.24 7.80 3.86
C ALA A 139 -12.74 7.01 2.63
N GLU A 140 -12.92 5.69 2.75
CA GLU A 140 -13.51 4.86 1.70
C GLU A 140 -14.90 5.36 1.32
N ALA A 141 -15.75 5.72 2.29
CA ALA A 141 -17.07 6.27 2.05
C ALA A 141 -17.01 7.57 1.23
N ARG A 142 -16.05 8.47 1.51
CA ARG A 142 -15.84 9.69 0.71
C ARG A 142 -15.39 9.38 -0.71
N VAL A 143 -14.50 8.41 -0.89
CA VAL A 143 -14.08 7.96 -2.23
C VAL A 143 -15.27 7.37 -2.99
N ARG A 144 -16.07 6.51 -2.35
CA ARG A 144 -17.28 5.92 -2.96
C ARG A 144 -18.30 7.00 -3.35
N ALA A 145 -18.56 7.97 -2.48
CA ALA A 145 -19.40 9.12 -2.77
C ALA A 145 -18.93 9.86 -4.03
N TYR A 146 -17.64 10.20 -4.10
CA TYR A 146 -17.05 10.87 -5.27
C TYR A 146 -17.28 10.09 -6.57
N LEU A 147 -17.09 8.77 -6.54
CA LEU A 147 -17.25 7.89 -7.69
C LEU A 147 -18.71 7.81 -8.14
N VAL A 148 -19.62 7.65 -7.18
CA VAL A 148 -21.07 7.58 -7.41
C VAL A 148 -21.60 8.89 -8.01
N ASP A 149 -21.22 10.04 -7.47
CA ASP A 149 -21.62 11.36 -7.98
C ASP A 149 -21.23 11.56 -9.46
N ARG A 150 -20.09 10.99 -9.84
CA ARG A 150 -19.54 11.08 -11.21
C ARG A 150 -19.94 9.91 -12.09
N LYS A 151 -20.82 9.02 -11.60
CA LYS A 151 -21.27 7.81 -12.31
C LYS A 151 -20.11 6.91 -12.74
N ILE A 152 -19.04 6.89 -11.95
CA ILE A 152 -17.89 6.02 -12.16
C ILE A 152 -18.19 4.68 -11.47
N HIS A 153 -18.06 3.59 -12.22
CA HIS A 153 -18.25 2.24 -11.71
C HIS A 153 -16.91 1.51 -11.65
N ILE A 154 -16.51 1.08 -10.45
CA ILE A 154 -15.38 0.15 -10.28
C ILE A 154 -15.94 -1.26 -10.31
N VAL A 155 -15.54 -2.01 -11.34
CA VAL A 155 -15.90 -3.41 -11.50
C VAL A 155 -15.16 -4.26 -10.46
N LYS A 156 -15.87 -5.21 -9.84
CA LYS A 156 -15.29 -6.15 -8.88
C LYS A 156 -14.17 -6.98 -9.52
N GLN A 157 -13.03 -7.04 -8.85
CA GLN A 157 -11.87 -7.81 -9.27
C GLN A 157 -11.65 -9.01 -8.33
N PRO A 158 -11.09 -10.14 -8.82
CA PRO A 158 -10.85 -11.32 -8.00
C PRO A 158 -9.74 -11.11 -6.96
N GLY A 159 -8.93 -10.07 -7.12
CA GLY A 159 -7.87 -9.69 -6.21
C GLY A 159 -7.40 -8.26 -6.47
N PHE A 160 -6.49 -7.80 -5.62
CA PHE A 160 -5.84 -6.50 -5.75
C PHE A 160 -4.36 -6.71 -6.08
N ASP A 161 -3.91 -6.16 -7.19
CA ASP A 161 -2.52 -6.24 -7.61
C ASP A 161 -1.79 -4.94 -7.30
N LEU A 162 -0.91 -5.01 -6.29
CA LEU A 162 -0.02 -3.94 -5.88
C LEU A 162 0.92 -3.47 -7.02
N ALA A 163 1.21 -4.33 -8.00
CA ALA A 163 2.02 -3.97 -9.17
C ALA A 163 1.38 -2.87 -10.03
N LEU A 164 0.05 -2.70 -9.97
CA LEU A 164 -0.65 -1.60 -10.65
C LEU A 164 -0.23 -0.23 -10.12
N ILE A 165 0.05 -0.13 -8.82
CA ILE A 165 0.58 1.10 -8.21
C ILE A 165 1.99 1.37 -8.75
N ALA A 166 2.82 0.34 -8.84
CA ALA A 166 4.17 0.45 -9.41
C ALA A 166 4.14 0.97 -10.84
N ASP A 167 3.30 0.35 -11.67
CA ASP A 167 3.22 0.64 -13.10
C ASP A 167 2.82 2.10 -13.32
N GLY A 168 1.84 2.61 -12.57
CA GLY A 168 1.46 4.02 -12.60
C GLY A 168 2.55 4.99 -12.15
N MET A 169 3.47 4.58 -11.28
CA MET A 169 4.60 5.41 -10.85
C MET A 169 5.75 5.41 -11.86
N LEU A 170 5.95 4.31 -12.59
CA LEU A 170 7.04 4.13 -13.57
C LEU A 170 6.68 4.57 -15.01
N ALA A 171 5.54 5.25 -15.20
CA ALA A 171 4.98 5.64 -16.50
C ALA A 171 4.64 4.43 -17.41
N GLY A 172 4.12 3.37 -16.78
CA GLY A 172 4.12 2.00 -17.28
C GLY A 172 3.20 1.68 -18.47
N ARG A 173 3.14 0.36 -18.76
CA ARG A 173 2.45 -0.19 -19.94
C ARG A 173 0.95 -0.34 -19.72
N GLN A 174 0.51 -0.46 -18.46
CA GLN A 174 -0.88 -0.71 -18.08
C GLN A 174 -1.58 0.59 -17.66
N ILE A 175 -0.93 1.38 -16.80
CA ILE A 175 -1.44 2.66 -16.34
C ILE A 175 -0.95 3.75 -17.28
N ARG A 176 -1.84 4.24 -18.15
CA ARG A 176 -1.47 5.23 -19.15
C ARG A 176 -1.13 6.57 -18.51
N SER A 177 -0.29 7.35 -19.20
CA SER A 177 0.29 8.60 -18.69
C SER A 177 -0.74 9.59 -18.14
N LEU A 178 -1.90 9.74 -18.77
CA LEU A 178 -2.96 10.63 -18.26
C LEU A 178 -3.40 10.26 -16.84
N ARG A 179 -3.56 8.96 -16.53
CA ARG A 179 -3.96 8.51 -15.19
C ARG A 179 -2.79 8.58 -14.22
N ALA A 180 -1.62 8.15 -14.66
CA ALA A 180 -0.40 8.24 -13.86
C ALA A 180 -0.15 9.68 -13.38
N HIS A 181 -0.14 10.66 -14.29
CA HIS A 181 0.10 12.06 -13.94
C HIS A 181 -1.04 12.66 -13.11
N TYR A 182 -2.30 12.37 -13.44
CA TYR A 182 -3.42 12.81 -12.61
C TYR A 182 -3.35 12.22 -11.19
N GLY A 183 -3.05 10.92 -11.04
CA GLY A 183 -2.88 10.27 -9.74
C GLY A 183 -1.72 10.88 -8.93
N ILE A 184 -0.57 11.13 -9.59
CA ILE A 184 0.56 11.84 -8.97
C ILE A 184 0.15 13.25 -8.51
N SER A 185 -0.69 13.95 -9.27
CA SER A 185 -1.19 15.28 -8.89
C SER A 185 -2.03 15.27 -7.62
N LEU A 186 -2.82 14.21 -7.40
CA LEU A 186 -3.58 14.03 -6.17
C LEU A 186 -2.66 13.77 -4.97
N CYS A 187 -1.62 12.96 -5.16
CA CYS A 187 -0.72 12.58 -4.08
C CYS A 187 0.30 13.68 -3.73
N GLY A 188 0.75 14.46 -4.72
CA GLY A 188 1.92 15.33 -4.56
C GLY A 188 1.76 16.42 -3.52
N THR A 189 0.58 17.05 -3.42
CA THR A 189 0.29 18.06 -2.39
C THR A 189 0.51 17.52 -0.97
N ILE A 190 0.23 16.24 -0.75
CA ILE A 190 0.41 15.60 0.56
C ILE A 190 1.90 15.50 0.92
N PHE A 191 2.77 15.26 -0.06
CA PHE A 191 4.22 15.18 0.16
C PHE A 191 4.85 16.54 0.50
N GLU A 192 4.20 17.66 0.18
CA GLU A 192 4.67 19.00 0.51
C GLU A 192 4.14 19.49 1.86
N THR A 193 2.99 18.98 2.30
CA THR A 193 2.24 19.52 3.46
C THR A 193 2.29 18.65 4.70
N HIS A 194 2.67 17.38 4.59
CA HIS A 194 2.66 16.41 5.69
C HIS A 194 4.07 15.88 6.00
N SER A 195 4.26 15.43 7.24
CA SER A 195 5.50 14.78 7.66
C SER A 195 5.62 13.37 7.05
N ARG A 196 6.87 12.87 6.94
CA ARG A 196 7.15 11.52 6.41
C ARG A 196 6.32 10.42 7.12
N ALA A 197 6.20 10.51 8.44
CA ALA A 197 5.45 9.54 9.23
C ALA A 197 3.93 9.61 8.97
N GLU A 198 3.39 10.79 8.69
CA GLU A 198 1.97 10.93 8.31
C GLU A 198 1.71 10.39 6.90
N ILE A 199 2.63 10.62 5.97
CA ILE A 199 2.58 10.12 4.60
C ILE A 199 2.61 8.59 4.60
N ASP A 200 3.47 7.97 5.42
CA ASP A 200 3.51 6.50 5.59
C ASP A 200 2.18 5.93 6.11
N ARG A 201 1.63 6.54 7.17
CA ARG A 201 0.32 6.14 7.70
C ARG A 201 -0.82 6.34 6.70
N LYS A 202 -0.75 7.36 5.83
CA LYS A 202 -1.69 7.56 4.73
C LYS A 202 -1.55 6.46 3.68
N TYR A 203 -0.32 6.14 3.27
CA TYR A 203 -0.02 5.09 2.30
C TYR A 203 -0.60 3.74 2.73
N GLN A 204 -0.32 3.31 3.95
CA GLN A 204 -0.81 2.02 4.47
C GLN A 204 -2.34 1.93 4.46
N LYS A 205 -3.04 3.00 4.90
CA LYS A 205 -4.50 3.04 4.88
C LYS A 205 -5.05 3.08 3.45
N ALA A 206 -4.41 3.84 2.56
CA ALA A 206 -4.82 3.97 1.16
C ALA A 206 -4.72 2.65 0.40
N VAL A 207 -3.67 1.85 0.63
CA VAL A 207 -3.55 0.50 0.09
C VAL A 207 -4.75 -0.35 0.49
N LYS A 208 -5.14 -0.32 1.77
CA LYS A 208 -6.30 -1.08 2.26
C LYS A 208 -7.63 -0.60 1.70
N ILE A 209 -7.81 0.71 1.53
CA ILE A 209 -9.01 1.26 0.89
C ILE A 209 -9.07 0.85 -0.59
N ALA A 210 -7.96 0.92 -1.32
CA ALA A 210 -7.88 0.53 -2.73
C ALA A 210 -8.14 -0.97 -2.92
N GLU A 211 -7.56 -1.82 -2.07
CA GLU A 211 -7.79 -3.26 -2.04
C GLU A 211 -9.29 -3.57 -1.89
N ARG A 212 -9.95 -2.91 -0.93
CA ARG A 212 -11.39 -3.07 -0.69
C ARG A 212 -12.24 -2.57 -1.86
N LEU A 213 -11.88 -1.44 -2.46
CA LEU A 213 -12.58 -0.92 -3.64
C LEU A 213 -12.44 -1.85 -4.85
N ALA A 214 -11.27 -2.46 -5.05
CA ALA A 214 -11.05 -3.43 -6.11
C ALA A 214 -11.88 -4.71 -5.91
N ILE A 215 -11.86 -5.27 -4.70
CA ILE A 215 -12.54 -6.55 -4.39
C ILE A 215 -14.06 -6.37 -4.32
N LEU A 216 -14.53 -5.35 -3.60
CA LEU A 216 -15.96 -5.10 -3.40
C LEU A 216 -16.60 -4.35 -4.58
N GLY A 217 -15.78 -3.73 -5.44
CA GLY A 217 -16.25 -2.81 -6.46
C GLY A 217 -16.86 -1.53 -5.85
N CYS A 218 -17.33 -0.65 -6.71
CA CYS A 218 -18.11 0.52 -6.32
C CYS A 218 -19.15 0.87 -7.37
N SER A 219 -20.39 1.11 -6.97
CA SER A 219 -21.52 1.37 -7.86
C SER A 219 -22.59 2.25 -7.20
N SER A 220 -23.52 2.77 -7.99
CA SER A 220 -24.72 3.46 -7.49
C SER A 220 -25.70 2.54 -6.75
N ARG A 221 -25.39 1.24 -6.62
CA ARG A 221 -26.17 0.25 -5.88
C ARG A 221 -25.50 -0.16 -4.57
N ASP A 222 -24.38 0.47 -4.20
CA ASP A 222 -23.66 0.14 -2.98
C ASP A 222 -24.54 0.38 -1.76
N ASN A 223 -24.64 -0.63 -0.90
CA ASN A 223 -25.35 -0.59 0.37
C ASN A 223 -24.53 -1.32 1.43
N LEU A 224 -23.51 -0.61 1.93
CA LEU A 224 -22.57 -1.07 2.93
C LEU A 224 -22.95 -0.49 4.30
N PRO A 225 -22.59 -1.14 5.43
CA PRO A 225 -22.94 -0.64 6.77
C PRO A 225 -22.50 0.80 7.05
N TYR A 226 -21.45 1.27 6.37
CA TYR A 226 -20.86 2.59 6.51
C TYR A 226 -21.13 3.52 5.30
N PHE A 227 -21.78 3.03 4.24
CA PHE A 227 -22.05 3.82 3.03
C PHE A 227 -23.24 3.27 2.22
N SER A 228 -24.24 4.10 1.98
CA SER A 228 -25.37 3.81 1.08
C SER A 228 -25.39 4.81 -0.06
N ALA A 229 -25.23 4.32 -1.30
CA ALA A 229 -25.26 5.16 -2.50
C ALA A 229 -26.63 5.80 -2.71
N ALA A 230 -27.72 5.09 -2.37
CA ALA A 230 -29.07 5.62 -2.47
C ALA A 230 -29.30 6.79 -1.50
N ASN A 231 -28.82 6.67 -0.26
CA ASN A 231 -28.94 7.74 0.73
C ASN A 231 -28.07 8.94 0.35
N HIS A 232 -26.85 8.70 -0.16
CA HIS A 232 -25.95 9.76 -0.61
C HIS A 232 -26.52 10.55 -1.80
N LEU A 233 -27.08 9.87 -2.80
CA LEU A 233 -27.66 10.52 -3.98
C LEU A 233 -28.99 11.24 -3.71
N ALA A 234 -29.63 10.95 -2.57
CA ALA A 234 -30.88 11.59 -2.15
C ALA A 234 -30.68 12.78 -1.19
N ALA A 235 -29.45 12.97 -0.68
CA ALA A 235 -29.05 14.06 0.21
C ALA A 235 -28.65 15.32 -0.58
#